data_AF-C9RHZ4-F1
#
_entry.id   AF-C9RHZ4-F1
#
_cell.length_a   1.000
_cell.length_b   1.000
_cell.length_c   1.000
_cell.angle_alpha   90.00
_cell.angle_beta   90.00
_cell.angle_gamma   90.00
#
_symmetry.space_group_name_H-M   'P 1'
#
loop_
_entity.id
_entity.type
_entity.pdbx_description
1 polymer ?
#
loop_
_entity_poly.entity_id
_entity_poly.type
_entity_poly.pdbx_seq_one_letter_code
_entity_poly.pdbx_strand_id
1 'polypeptide(L)'
;MGIIIDLYTYLIIKVCWGLIMNVSAKLQLRIPKEVCKSMEVDNYTKGNFKIILKCENNTSTLIIKTNTIGSLKSTLDDFFRCLNASLETYNILK
;
A
#
# COMPACT_ATOMS: atom_id res chain seq x y z
N MET A 1 7.69 17.57 -15.56
CA MET A 1 7.28 18.16 -14.27
C MET A 1 7.24 17.01 -13.27
N GLY A 2 8.33 16.79 -12.53
CA GLY A 2 8.44 15.65 -11.62
C GLY A 2 7.73 15.96 -10.31
N ILE A 3 6.74 15.15 -9.95
CA ILE A 3 6.05 15.28 -8.66
C ILE A 3 6.97 14.67 -7.60
N ILE A 4 7.49 15.52 -6.70
CA ILE A 4 8.21 15.10 -5.50
C ILE A 4 7.13 14.64 -4.50
N ILE A 5 6.99 13.33 -4.34
CA ILE A 5 6.17 12.75 -3.28
C ILE A 5 7.03 12.71 -2.02
N ASP A 6 6.79 13.61 -1.06
CA ASP A 6 7.37 13.53 0.29
C ASP A 6 6.78 12.34 1.04
N LEU A 7 7.30 11.13 0.75
CA LEU A 7 7.02 9.91 1.49
C LEU A 7 7.77 9.95 2.84
N TYR A 8 7.15 10.50 3.88
CA TYR A 8 7.50 10.17 5.26
C TYR A 8 7.00 8.74 5.56
N THR A 9 7.69 7.75 5.00
CA THR A 9 7.24 6.36 5.00
C THR A 9 8.14 5.52 5.87
N TYR A 10 7.62 5.14 7.04
CA TYR A 10 8.22 4.10 7.85
C TYR A 10 7.80 2.74 7.27
N LEU A 11 8.72 2.07 6.57
CA LEU A 11 8.54 0.70 6.11
C LEU A 11 9.05 -0.25 7.20
N ILE A 12 8.13 -0.97 7.84
CA ILE A 12 8.49 -2.04 8.78
C ILE A 12 8.31 -3.37 8.06
N ILE A 13 9.42 -4.04 7.73
CA ILE A 13 9.42 -5.41 7.20
C ILE A 13 9.65 -6.38 8.36
N LYS A 14 8.70 -7.29 8.59
CA LYS A 14 8.88 -8.43 9.50
C LYS A 14 8.97 -9.72 8.70
N VAL A 15 10.03 -10.48 8.95
CA VAL A 15 10.27 -11.83 8.40
C VAL A 15 10.36 -12.80 9.57
N CYS A 16 9.43 -13.75 9.66
CA CYS A 16 9.52 -14.85 10.65
C CYS A 16 9.90 -16.15 9.94
N TRP A 17 10.96 -16.81 10.41
CA TRP A 17 11.39 -18.13 9.96
C TRP A 17 10.79 -19.21 10.88
N GLY A 18 9.73 -19.85 10.40
CA GLY A 18 9.13 -21.07 10.96
C GLY A 18 8.64 -21.96 9.81
N LEU A 19 7.82 -22.99 10.08
CA LEU A 19 7.28 -23.94 9.07
C LEU A 19 6.53 -23.24 7.90
N ILE A 20 6.17 -21.97 8.05
CA ILE A 20 5.55 -21.11 7.05
C ILE A 20 6.29 -19.76 7.06
N MET A 21 6.92 -19.37 5.95
CA MET A 21 7.47 -18.03 5.80
C MET A 21 6.35 -17.00 5.69
N ASN A 22 6.40 -15.98 6.54
CA ASN A 22 5.51 -14.83 6.48
C ASN A 22 6.34 -13.56 6.32
N VAL A 23 6.06 -12.81 5.25
CA VAL A 23 6.67 -11.52 4.94
C VAL A 23 5.57 -10.48 4.98
N SER A 24 5.75 -9.46 5.82
CA SER A 24 4.76 -8.40 5.96
C SER A 24 5.38 -7.02 5.90
N ALA A 25 4.65 -6.09 5.29
CA ALA A 25 4.95 -4.68 5.26
C ALA A 25 3.77 -3.89 5.82
N LYS A 26 4.09 -2.85 6.59
CA LYS A 26 3.14 -1.82 7.00
C LYS A 26 3.71 -0.47 6.57
N LEU A 27 2.93 0.29 5.81
CA LEU A 27 3.31 1.62 5.32
C LEU A 27 2.28 2.64 5.79
N GLN A 28 2.76 3.77 6.30
CA GLN A 28 1.94 4.96 6.52
C GLN A 28 2.13 5.91 5.33
N LEU A 29 1.01 6.34 4.77
CA LEU A 29 0.93 7.16 3.58
C LEU A 29 0.11 8.42 3.90
N ARG A 30 0.46 9.54 3.26
CA ARG A 30 -0.34 10.76 3.26
C ARG A 30 -0.92 10.94 1.87
N ILE A 31 -2.17 10.53 1.69
CA ILE A 31 -2.88 10.61 0.41
C ILE A 31 -4.25 11.27 0.61
N PRO A 32 -4.80 11.97 -0.41
CA PRO A 32 -6.13 12.56 -0.31
C PRO A 32 -7.19 11.53 0.06
N LYS A 33 -8.22 11.96 0.82
CA LYS A 33 -9.27 11.07 1.32
C LYS A 33 -10.02 10.37 0.19
N GLU A 34 -10.28 11.09 -0.90
CA GLU A 34 -10.96 10.59 -2.09
C GLU A 34 -10.14 9.50 -2.77
N VAL A 35 -8.84 9.75 -2.95
CA VAL A 35 -7.88 8.80 -3.52
C VAL A 35 -7.74 7.56 -2.64
N CYS A 36 -7.68 7.74 -1.33
CA CYS A 36 -7.62 6.61 -0.41
C CYS A 36 -8.86 5.72 -0.52
N LYS A 37 -10.05 6.33 -0.50
CA LYS A 37 -11.32 5.61 -0.62
C LYS A 37 -11.45 4.87 -1.94
N SER A 38 -10.97 5.44 -3.05
CA SER A 38 -11.00 4.75 -4.33
C SER A 38 -10.07 3.54 -4.35
N MET A 39 -8.94 3.59 -3.67
CA MET A 39 -8.01 2.46 -3.56
C MET A 39 -8.41 1.42 -2.51
N GLU A 40 -9.27 1.77 -1.54
CA GLU A 40 -9.75 0.85 -0.51
C GLU A 40 -10.61 -0.30 -1.08
N VAL A 41 -11.19 -0.11 -2.28
CA VAL A 41 -11.96 -1.14 -2.99
C VAL A 41 -11.12 -2.35 -3.39
N ASP A 42 -9.81 -2.18 -3.51
CA ASP A 42 -8.85 -3.24 -3.88
C ASP A 42 -8.36 -4.05 -2.66
N ASN A 43 -8.99 -3.84 -1.49
CA ASN A 43 -8.69 -4.60 -0.30
C ASN A 43 -8.96 -6.10 -0.51
N TYR A 44 -7.96 -6.93 -0.22
CA TYR A 44 -7.99 -8.36 -0.49
C TYR A 44 -7.45 -9.17 0.69
N THR A 45 -8.10 -10.29 1.01
CA THR A 45 -7.62 -11.23 2.03
C THR A 45 -7.94 -12.66 1.61
N LYS A 46 -6.91 -13.50 1.46
CA LYS A 46 -7.05 -14.94 1.19
C LYS A 46 -5.91 -15.72 1.85
N GLY A 47 -6.26 -16.53 2.84
CA GLY A 47 -5.26 -17.29 3.62
C GLY A 47 -4.21 -16.36 4.24
N ASN A 48 -2.92 -16.64 3.97
CA ASN A 48 -1.80 -15.83 4.46
C ASN A 48 -1.51 -14.59 3.59
N PHE A 49 -2.20 -14.43 2.45
CA PHE A 49 -2.06 -13.27 1.59
C PHE A 49 -3.10 -12.19 1.96
N LYS A 50 -2.62 -10.97 2.16
CA LYS A 50 -3.45 -9.84 2.61
C LYS A 50 -2.94 -8.53 2.03
N ILE A 51 -3.85 -7.71 1.50
CA ILE A 51 -3.61 -6.32 1.11
C ILE A 51 -4.75 -5.52 1.72
N ILE A 52 -4.44 -4.65 2.67
CA ILE A 52 -5.43 -3.74 3.26
C ILE A 52 -4.87 -2.34 3.28
N LEU A 53 -5.55 -1.43 2.60
CA LEU A 53 -5.46 0.01 2.81
C LEU A 53 -6.56 0.42 3.80
N LYS A 54 -6.18 1.15 4.86
CA LYS A 54 -7.11 1.78 5.80
C LYS A 54 -7.02 3.29 5.63
N CYS A 55 -8.16 3.93 5.42
CA CYS A 55 -8.26 5.37 5.25
C CYS A 55 -8.69 6.04 6.55
N GLU A 56 -7.73 6.61 7.29
CA GLU A 56 -8.00 7.43 8.49
C GLU A 56 -7.88 8.92 8.11
N ASN A 57 -8.48 9.82 8.90
CA ASN A 57 -8.69 11.23 8.50
C ASN A 57 -7.44 11.93 7.93
N ASN A 58 -6.27 11.74 8.56
CA ASN A 58 -5.03 12.44 8.17
C ASN A 58 -3.93 11.51 7.65
N THR A 59 -4.13 10.19 7.71
CA THR A 59 -3.13 9.19 7.38
C THR A 59 -3.80 7.94 6.84
N SER A 60 -3.19 7.33 5.83
CA SER A 60 -3.63 6.06 5.31
C SER A 60 -2.62 4.99 5.67
N THR A 61 -3.09 3.82 6.08
CA THR A 61 -2.22 2.71 6.47
C THR A 61 -2.39 1.56 5.50
N LEU A 62 -1.35 1.24 4.74
CA LEU A 62 -1.27 0.04 3.90
C LEU A 62 -0.62 -1.10 4.69
N ILE A 63 -1.27 -2.27 4.67
CA ILE A 63 -0.80 -3.50 5.28
C ILE A 63 -0.77 -4.58 4.21
N ILE A 64 0.42 -5.08 3.89
CA ILE A 64 0.60 -6.21 2.98
C ILE A 64 1.18 -7.38 3.76
N LYS A 65 0.59 -8.57 3.58
CA LYS A 65 1.14 -9.84 4.05
C LYS A 65 1.21 -10.82 2.88
N THR A 66 2.36 -11.47 2.73
CA THR A 66 2.63 -12.45 1.69
C THR A 66 3.53 -13.56 2.25
N ASN A 67 3.76 -14.61 1.47
CA ASN A 67 4.64 -15.72 1.86
C ASN A 67 6.08 -15.57 1.31
N THR A 68 6.34 -14.59 0.44
CA THR A 68 7.65 -14.39 -0.18
C THR A 68 7.98 -12.91 -0.34
N ILE A 69 9.26 -12.57 -0.29
CA ILE A 69 9.73 -11.20 -0.54
C ILE A 69 9.40 -10.76 -1.98
N GLY A 70 9.47 -11.68 -2.95
CA GLY A 70 9.11 -11.40 -4.34
C GLY A 70 7.65 -10.99 -4.52
N SER A 71 6.73 -11.71 -3.87
CA SER A 71 5.30 -11.36 -3.86
C SER A 71 5.06 -10.01 -3.19
N LEU A 72 5.74 -9.72 -2.07
CA LEU A 72 5.65 -8.41 -1.42
C LEU A 72 6.11 -7.28 -2.35
N LYS A 73 7.26 -7.45 -3.01
CA LYS A 73 7.80 -6.46 -3.95
C LYS A 73 6.82 -6.19 -5.10
N SER A 74 6.34 -7.24 -5.77
CA SER A 74 5.37 -7.09 -6.87
C SER A 74 4.10 -6.37 -6.42
N THR A 75 3.58 -6.71 -5.23
CA THR A 75 2.38 -6.08 -4.68
C THR A 75 2.60 -4.60 -4.39
N LEU A 76 3.78 -4.22 -3.90
CA LEU A 76 4.13 -2.82 -3.67
C LEU A 76 4.27 -2.05 -4.98
N ASP A 77 4.95 -2.64 -5.98
CA ASP A 77 5.12 -2.02 -7.30
C ASP A 77 3.76 -1.74 -7.96
N ASP A 78 2.83 -2.71 -7.90
CA ASP A 78 1.48 -2.56 -8.43
C ASP A 78 0.67 -1.51 -7.63
N PHE A 79 0.74 -1.55 -6.30
CA PHE A 79 0.07 -0.57 -5.44
C PHE A 79 0.51 0.87 -5.77
N PHE A 80 1.82 1.13 -5.89
CA PHE A 80 2.32 2.48 -6.17
C PHE A 80 1.98 2.95 -7.58
N ARG A 81 1.89 2.06 -8.56
CA ARG A 81 1.38 2.39 -9.90
C ARG A 81 -0.08 2.83 -9.86
N CYS A 82 -0.93 2.09 -9.18
CA CYS A 82 -2.34 2.45 -9.00
C CYS A 82 -2.51 3.75 -8.21
N LEU A 83 -1.68 3.96 -7.18
CA LEU A 83 -1.68 5.20 -6.42
C LEU A 83 -1.31 6.39 -7.30
N ASN A 84 -0.25 6.26 -8.11
CA ASN A 84 0.18 7.34 -8.99
C ASN A 84 -0.91 7.72 -10.00
N ALA A 85 -1.52 6.73 -10.66
CA ALA A 85 -2.63 6.96 -11.58
C ALA A 85 -3.85 7.62 -10.89
N SER A 86 -4.16 7.19 -9.66
CA SER A 86 -5.26 7.77 -8.88
C SER A 86 -4.97 9.23 -8.47
N LEU A 87 -3.73 9.54 -8.10
CA LEU A 87 -3.30 10.90 -7.77
C LEU A 87 -3.32 11.81 -9.01
N GLU A 88 -2.84 11.33 -10.15
CA GLU A 88 -2.90 12.07 -11.42
C GLU A 88 -4.35 12.38 -11.80
N THR A 89 -5.25 11.40 -11.70
CA THR A 89 -6.68 11.58 -11.98
C THR A 89 -7.32 12.58 -11.02
N TYR A 90 -7.02 12.48 -9.73
CA TYR A 90 -7.51 13.43 -8.72
C TYR A 90 -7.05 14.86 -9.00
N ASN A 91 -5.82 15.05 -9.44
CA ASN A 91 -5.28 16.36 -9.78
C ASN A 91 -5.90 16.98 -11.05
N ILE A 92 -6.40 16.16 -11.98
CA ILE A 92 -7.12 16.64 -13.18
C ILE A 92 -8.54 17.10 -12.82
N LEU A 93 -9.19 16.40 -11.88
CA LEU A 93 -10.58 16.66 -11.48
C LEU A 93 -10.73 17.79 -10.43
N LYS A 94 -9.61 18.33 -9.94
CA LYS A 94 -9.55 19.38 -8.93
C LYS A 94 -9.38 20.76 -9.57
#